data_AF-A0A7J2HPX5-F1
#
_entry.id   AF-A0A7J2HPX5-F1
#
_cell.length_a   1.000
_cell.length_b   1.000
_cell.length_c   1.000
_cell.angle_alpha   90.00
_cell.angle_beta   90.00
_cell.angle_gamma   90.00
#
_symmetry.space_group_name_H-M   'P 1'
#
loop_
_entity.id
_entity.type
_entity.pdbx_description
1 polymer ?
#
loop_
_entity_poly.entity_id
_entity_poly.type
_entity_poly.pdbx_seq_one_letter_code
_entity_poly.pdbx_strand_id
1 'polypeptide(L)'
;MWNFHDACLAIAVILGEVLFIYIVEIIRRKMNLPTSFTRRMIHFFAGDAVLLIPFFTYQIYPLIVLFLMATLTTVGIMKKEGFFSTSMVEKGDVVLHAYGPVYYIISVLIMTALFWNELRYITMVATMVMAWGDGVASLIPKYLKKLHKYPWCDKSIEGSLSMLLFSLFGALLALSIANSFNSTPKVFLPMEILMISLLASIVGTVAEAISMGAIRHFDNFSVPFSVALVLYLLEKFF
;
A
#
# COMPACT_ATOMS: atom_id res chain seq x y z
N MET A 1 19.29 -5.27 -21.88
CA MET A 1 20.33 -6.11 -21.26
C MET A 1 19.68 -6.85 -20.10
N TRP A 2 19.84 -8.18 -20.03
CA TRP A 2 19.35 -8.96 -18.89
C TRP A 2 20.27 -8.70 -17.69
N ASN A 3 19.72 -8.18 -16.60
CA ASN A 3 20.39 -8.08 -15.31
C ASN A 3 20.02 -9.31 -14.45
N PHE A 4 20.99 -10.17 -14.20
CA PHE A 4 20.79 -11.40 -13.42
C PHE A 4 20.38 -11.09 -11.98
N HIS A 5 20.97 -10.07 -11.35
CA HIS A 5 20.63 -9.64 -10.00
C HIS A 5 19.16 -9.24 -9.90
N ASP A 6 18.71 -8.33 -10.76
CA ASP A 6 17.34 -7.84 -10.73
C ASP A 6 16.33 -8.94 -11.09
N ALA A 7 16.70 -9.88 -11.97
CA ALA A 7 15.87 -11.04 -12.27
C ALA A 7 15.70 -11.96 -11.06
N CYS A 8 16.79 -12.27 -10.36
CA CYS A 8 16.74 -13.06 -9.11
C CYS A 8 15.93 -12.35 -8.03
N LEU A 9 16.10 -11.04 -7.86
CA LEU A 9 15.34 -10.25 -6.91
C LEU A 9 13.85 -10.25 -7.25
N ALA A 10 13.48 -10.05 -8.51
CA ALA A 10 12.09 -10.10 -8.96
C ALA A 10 11.45 -11.48 -8.67
N ILE A 11 12.15 -12.57 -8.97
CA ILE A 11 11.69 -13.92 -8.66
C ILE A 11 11.53 -14.11 -7.14
N ALA A 12 12.49 -13.64 -6.35
CA ALA A 12 12.44 -13.74 -4.89
C ALA A 12 11.25 -12.97 -4.30
N VAL A 13 10.96 -11.76 -4.81
CA VAL A 13 9.78 -10.97 -4.41
C VAL A 13 8.49 -11.71 -4.74
N ILE A 14 8.34 -12.20 -5.97
CA ILE A 14 7.14 -12.95 -6.39
C ILE A 14 6.94 -14.20 -5.52
N LEU A 15 7.99 -14.99 -5.33
CA LEU A 15 7.91 -16.19 -4.50
C LEU A 15 7.61 -15.85 -3.04
N GLY A 16 8.21 -14.78 -2.52
CA GLY A 16 7.98 -14.29 -1.16
C GLY A 16 6.54 -13.85 -0.94
N GLU A 17 5.96 -13.10 -1.87
CA GLU A 17 4.55 -12.67 -1.81
C GLU A 17 3.59 -13.85 -1.93
N VAL A 18 3.80 -14.75 -2.89
CA VAL A 18 2.97 -15.96 -3.02
C VAL A 18 3.04 -16.83 -1.76
N LEU A 19 4.25 -17.01 -1.19
CA LEU A 19 4.45 -17.74 0.05
C LEU A 19 3.77 -17.05 1.23
N PHE A 20 3.87 -15.73 1.32
CA PHE A 20 3.20 -14.95 2.37
C PHE A 20 1.68 -15.14 2.30
N ILE A 21 1.10 -14.97 1.12
CA ILE A 21 -0.34 -15.17 0.89
C ILE A 21 -0.71 -16.61 1.26
N TYR A 22 0.12 -17.60 0.87
CA TYR A 22 -0.02 -19.01 1.25
C TYR A 22 -0.11 -19.23 2.77
N ILE A 23 0.83 -18.68 3.52
CA ILE A 23 0.90 -18.79 4.98
C ILE A 23 -0.30 -18.13 5.64
N VAL A 24 -0.70 -16.93 5.20
CA VAL A 24 -1.82 -16.17 5.78
C VAL A 24 -3.13 -16.96 5.66
N GLU A 25 -3.39 -17.61 4.54
CA GLU A 25 -4.59 -18.45 4.41
C GLU A 25 -4.53 -19.69 5.28
N ILE A 26 -3.37 -20.34 5.43
CA ILE A 26 -3.24 -21.48 6.33
C ILE A 26 -3.62 -21.05 7.74
N ILE A 27 -3.12 -19.90 8.19
CA ILE A 27 -3.47 -19.30 9.47
C ILE A 27 -4.98 -19.03 9.51
N ARG A 28 -5.54 -18.38 8.49
CA ARG A 28 -6.98 -18.09 8.38
C ARG A 28 -7.83 -19.35 8.54
N ARG A 29 -7.49 -20.43 7.82
CA ARG A 29 -8.22 -21.71 7.86
C ARG A 29 -8.05 -22.43 9.19
N LYS A 30 -6.83 -22.48 9.73
CA LYS A 30 -6.57 -23.14 11.03
C LYS A 30 -7.25 -22.41 12.20
N MET A 31 -7.36 -21.09 12.11
CA MET A 31 -7.95 -20.26 13.16
C MET A 31 -9.42 -19.89 12.91
N ASN A 32 -10.05 -20.44 11.85
CA ASN A 32 -11.43 -20.12 11.46
C ASN A 32 -11.72 -18.61 11.36
N LEU A 33 -10.76 -17.85 10.84
CA LEU A 33 -10.89 -16.40 10.68
C LEU A 33 -11.72 -16.04 9.43
N PRO A 34 -12.39 -14.88 9.42
CA PRO A 34 -13.14 -14.43 8.25
C PRO A 34 -12.20 -14.16 7.06
N THR A 35 -12.71 -14.24 5.84
CA THR A 35 -11.95 -13.95 4.61
C THR A 35 -11.41 -12.52 4.60
N SER A 36 -12.11 -11.58 5.25
CA SER A 36 -11.63 -10.22 5.46
C SER A 36 -10.30 -10.12 6.21
N PHE A 37 -9.88 -11.16 6.97
CA PHE A 37 -8.56 -11.22 7.59
C PHE A 37 -7.44 -11.34 6.56
N THR A 38 -7.54 -12.28 5.62
CA THR A 38 -6.50 -12.48 4.59
C THR A 38 -6.36 -11.22 3.73
N ARG A 39 -7.48 -10.62 3.29
CA ARG A 39 -7.48 -9.36 2.54
C ARG A 39 -6.74 -8.24 3.29
N ARG A 40 -6.94 -8.11 4.60
CA ARG A 40 -6.28 -7.09 5.43
C ARG A 40 -4.78 -7.35 5.58
N MET A 41 -4.39 -8.59 5.80
CA MET A 41 -2.98 -8.97 5.90
C MET A 41 -2.24 -8.73 4.57
N ILE A 42 -2.87 -9.07 3.45
CA ILE A 42 -2.31 -8.77 2.13
C ILE A 42 -2.19 -7.25 1.94
N HIS A 43 -3.23 -6.47 2.26
CA HIS A 43 -3.16 -5.02 2.11
C HIS A 43 -2.08 -4.36 3.00
N PHE A 44 -1.90 -4.85 4.23
CA PHE A 44 -0.91 -4.30 5.16
C PHE A 44 0.53 -4.69 4.79
N PHE A 45 0.78 -5.97 4.49
CA PHE A 45 2.14 -6.50 4.31
C PHE A 45 2.59 -6.60 2.85
N ALA A 46 1.68 -6.78 1.87
CA ALA A 46 2.10 -6.81 0.47
C ALA A 46 2.62 -5.44 0.01
N GLY A 47 2.16 -4.36 0.65
CA GLY A 47 2.70 -3.02 0.44
C GLY A 47 4.18 -2.89 0.80
N ASP A 48 4.68 -3.69 1.75
CA ASP A 48 6.07 -3.63 2.21
C ASP A 48 7.07 -4.03 1.10
N ALA A 49 6.62 -4.76 0.07
CA ALA A 49 7.44 -5.09 -1.09
C ALA A 49 7.97 -3.84 -1.82
N VAL A 50 7.26 -2.70 -1.71
CA VAL A 50 7.71 -1.41 -2.25
C VAL A 50 9.03 -0.94 -1.63
N LEU A 51 9.33 -1.37 -0.39
CA LEU A 51 10.58 -1.05 0.29
C LEU A 51 11.79 -1.70 -0.37
N LEU A 52 11.57 -2.68 -1.24
CA LEU A 52 12.62 -3.35 -2.02
C LEU A 52 12.95 -2.64 -3.35
N ILE A 53 12.17 -1.63 -3.74
CA ILE A 53 12.40 -0.83 -4.95
C ILE A 53 13.84 -0.30 -5.08
N PRO A 54 14.49 0.22 -4.01
CA PRO A 54 15.86 0.72 -4.09
C PRO A 54 16.89 -0.30 -4.57
N PHE A 55 16.64 -1.60 -4.35
CA PHE A 55 17.56 -2.67 -4.72
C PHE A 55 17.44 -3.09 -6.19
N PHE A 56 16.40 -2.65 -6.90
CA PHE A 56 16.31 -2.87 -8.34
C PHE A 56 17.14 -1.83 -9.10
N THR A 57 17.97 -2.30 -10.02
CA THR A 57 18.75 -1.42 -10.91
C THR A 57 17.87 -0.84 -12.01
N TYR A 58 17.07 -1.69 -12.67
CA TYR A 58 16.23 -1.29 -13.79
C TYR A 58 14.74 -1.35 -13.45
N GLN A 59 14.02 -0.30 -13.85
CA GLN A 59 12.58 -0.12 -13.63
C GLN A 59 11.72 -1.29 -14.13
N ILE A 60 12.16 -1.94 -15.20
CA ILE A 60 11.39 -3.00 -15.86
C ILE A 60 11.09 -4.19 -14.93
N TYR A 61 11.99 -4.51 -14.01
CA TYR A 61 11.84 -5.67 -13.12
C TYR A 61 10.71 -5.50 -12.08
N PRO A 62 10.69 -4.43 -11.25
CA PRO A 62 9.56 -4.22 -10.36
C PRO A 62 8.25 -3.98 -11.11
N LEU A 63 8.28 -3.39 -12.32
CA LEU A 63 7.08 -3.28 -13.15
C LEU A 63 6.54 -4.65 -13.60
N ILE A 64 7.41 -5.59 -13.98
CA ILE A 64 7.00 -6.96 -14.31
C ILE A 64 6.40 -7.66 -13.07
N VAL A 65 7.02 -7.50 -11.89
CA VAL A 65 6.51 -8.06 -10.64
C VAL A 65 5.10 -7.54 -10.37
N LEU A 66 4.92 -6.21 -10.37
CA LEU A 66 3.62 -5.58 -10.10
C LEU A 66 2.57 -5.97 -11.15
N PHE A 67 2.95 -6.02 -12.43
CA PHE A 67 2.05 -6.43 -13.50
C PHE A 67 1.61 -7.89 -13.32
N LEU A 68 2.55 -8.80 -13.06
CA LEU A 68 2.24 -10.20 -12.81
C LEU A 68 1.34 -10.35 -11.59
N MET A 69 1.62 -9.67 -10.49
CA MET A 69 0.80 -9.72 -9.28
C MET A 69 -0.60 -9.16 -9.50
N ALA A 70 -0.74 -8.07 -10.26
CA ALA A 70 -2.05 -7.54 -10.66
C ALA A 70 -2.84 -8.58 -11.47
N THR A 71 -2.19 -9.24 -12.45
CA THR A 71 -2.85 -10.27 -13.28
C THR A 71 -3.24 -11.50 -12.46
N LEU A 72 -2.35 -12.03 -11.62
CA LEU A 72 -2.62 -13.18 -10.76
C LEU A 72 -3.77 -12.89 -9.78
N THR A 73 -3.77 -11.71 -9.17
CA THR A 73 -4.83 -11.28 -8.26
C THR A 73 -6.17 -11.14 -8.99
N THR A 74 -6.17 -10.53 -10.19
CA THR A 74 -7.37 -10.35 -11.02
C THR A 74 -7.95 -11.69 -11.46
N VAL A 75 -7.12 -12.60 -11.98
CA VAL A 75 -7.54 -13.95 -12.40
C VAL A 75 -8.06 -14.74 -11.20
N GLY A 76 -7.40 -14.61 -10.05
CA GLY A 76 -7.84 -15.17 -8.78
C GLY A 76 -9.26 -14.72 -8.44
N ILE A 77 -9.53 -13.42 -8.41
CA ILE A 77 -10.86 -12.88 -8.12
C ILE A 77 -11.90 -13.33 -9.16
N MET A 78 -11.58 -13.24 -10.45
CA MET A 78 -12.52 -13.54 -11.55
C MET A 78 -12.96 -15.01 -11.59
N LYS A 79 -12.02 -15.94 -11.41
CA LYS A 79 -12.33 -17.38 -11.54
C LYS A 79 -13.20 -17.90 -10.40
N LYS A 80 -13.34 -17.19 -9.28
CA LYS A 80 -13.93 -17.69 -8.02
C LYS A 80 -13.37 -19.07 -7.59
N GLU A 81 -12.25 -19.45 -8.18
CA GLU A 81 -11.58 -20.72 -8.03
C GLU A 81 -10.14 -20.43 -7.65
N GLY A 82 -9.61 -21.29 -6.77
CA GLY A 82 -8.26 -21.13 -6.26
C GLY A 82 -8.15 -20.22 -5.04
N PHE A 83 -6.93 -20.23 -4.53
CA PHE A 83 -6.55 -19.68 -3.23
C PHE A 83 -6.77 -18.16 -3.11
N PHE A 84 -6.52 -17.42 -4.19
CA PHE A 84 -6.67 -15.97 -4.25
C PHE A 84 -8.14 -15.50 -4.22
N SER A 85 -9.09 -16.32 -4.69
CA SER A 85 -10.50 -15.94 -4.77
C SER A 85 -11.23 -16.09 -3.44
N THR A 86 -10.99 -17.22 -2.75
CA THR A 86 -11.65 -17.58 -1.48
C THR A 86 -11.12 -16.78 -0.30
N SER A 87 -10.02 -16.05 -0.48
CA SER A 87 -9.39 -15.19 0.51
C SER A 87 -9.73 -13.70 0.37
N MET A 88 -10.26 -13.26 -0.79
CA MET A 88 -10.47 -11.83 -1.09
C MET A 88 -11.94 -11.41 -1.26
N VAL A 89 -12.85 -12.35 -1.53
CA VAL A 89 -14.26 -12.06 -1.81
C VAL A 89 -15.16 -12.53 -0.67
N GLU A 90 -15.86 -11.62 0.00
CA GLU A 90 -16.86 -11.93 1.04
C GLU A 90 -18.24 -12.18 0.42
N LYS A 91 -19.05 -13.09 0.98
CA LYS A 91 -20.43 -13.33 0.53
C LYS A 91 -21.26 -12.06 0.77
N GLY A 92 -21.58 -11.32 -0.29
CA GLY A 92 -22.37 -10.08 -0.23
C GLY A 92 -21.59 -8.80 -0.52
N ASP A 93 -20.29 -8.87 -0.79
CA ASP A 93 -19.51 -7.70 -1.24
C ASP A 93 -20.03 -7.20 -2.60
N VAL A 94 -20.20 -5.88 -2.72
CA VAL A 94 -20.40 -5.21 -4.01
C VAL A 94 -19.20 -5.56 -4.89
N VAL A 95 -19.44 -5.96 -6.14
CA VAL A 95 -18.39 -6.46 -7.06
C VAL A 95 -17.15 -5.56 -7.08
N LEU A 96 -17.30 -4.24 -6.96
CA LEU A 96 -16.17 -3.29 -6.91
C LEU A 96 -15.28 -3.42 -5.65
N HIS A 97 -15.83 -3.75 -4.48
CA HIS A 97 -15.02 -3.90 -3.26
C HIS A 97 -14.08 -5.11 -3.32
N ALA A 98 -14.46 -6.15 -4.08
CA ALA A 98 -13.61 -7.33 -4.28
C ALA A 98 -12.32 -7.02 -5.06
N TYR A 99 -12.30 -5.97 -5.89
CA TYR A 99 -11.15 -5.57 -6.70
C TYR A 99 -10.20 -4.59 -5.99
N GLY A 100 -10.43 -4.22 -4.73
CA GLY A 100 -9.56 -3.33 -3.95
C GLY A 100 -8.06 -3.67 -4.03
N PRO A 101 -7.66 -4.95 -3.82
CA PRO A 101 -6.26 -5.36 -3.97
C PRO A 101 -5.68 -5.14 -5.38
N VAL A 102 -6.51 -5.26 -6.43
CA VAL A 102 -6.07 -4.99 -7.81
C VAL A 102 -5.85 -3.50 -8.01
N TYR A 103 -6.76 -2.65 -7.53
CA TYR A 103 -6.59 -1.19 -7.59
C TYR A 103 -5.33 -0.73 -6.87
N TYR A 104 -5.08 -1.31 -5.69
CA TYR A 104 -3.85 -1.08 -4.93
C TYR A 104 -2.59 -1.37 -5.77
N ILE A 105 -2.49 -2.57 -6.36
CA ILE A 105 -1.31 -2.95 -7.15
C ILE A 105 -1.17 -2.05 -8.39
N ILE A 106 -2.28 -1.69 -9.03
CA ILE A 106 -2.26 -0.78 -10.19
C ILE A 106 -1.76 0.62 -9.79
N SER A 107 -2.17 1.16 -8.63
CA SER A 107 -1.64 2.43 -8.11
C SER A 107 -0.13 2.39 -7.95
N VAL A 108 0.38 1.34 -7.31
CA VAL A 108 1.83 1.16 -7.11
C VAL A 108 2.55 1.00 -8.45
N LEU A 109 1.96 0.27 -9.41
CA LEU A 109 2.49 0.11 -10.76
C LEU A 109 2.61 1.44 -11.48
N ILE A 110 1.56 2.26 -11.47
CA ILE A 110 1.55 3.58 -12.11
C ILE A 110 2.58 4.49 -11.44
N MET A 111 2.62 4.54 -10.10
CA MET A 111 3.60 5.35 -9.39
C MET A 111 5.04 4.89 -9.67
N THR A 112 5.29 3.58 -9.68
CA THR A 112 6.61 3.02 -10.01
C THR A 112 7.01 3.36 -11.44
N ALA A 113 6.06 3.40 -12.38
CA ALA A 113 6.29 3.79 -13.76
C ALA A 113 6.64 5.29 -13.90
N LEU A 114 5.98 6.16 -13.12
CA LEU A 114 6.16 7.61 -13.16
C LEU A 114 7.37 8.10 -12.36
N PHE A 115 7.60 7.53 -11.18
CA PHE A 115 8.57 8.00 -10.20
C PHE A 115 9.71 6.99 -10.05
N TRP A 116 10.59 6.96 -11.05
CA TRP A 116 11.81 6.16 -11.05
C TRP A 116 13.06 6.99 -10.73
N ASN A 117 14.23 6.35 -10.68
CA ASN A 117 15.52 6.94 -10.33
C ASN A 117 15.47 7.65 -8.96
N GLU A 118 15.78 8.94 -8.92
CA GLU A 118 15.80 9.71 -7.68
C GLU A 118 14.40 10.00 -7.11
N LEU A 119 13.33 9.74 -7.87
CA LEU A 119 11.96 9.94 -7.42
C LEU A 119 11.34 8.67 -6.81
N ARG A 120 12.11 7.56 -6.72
CA ARG A 120 11.63 6.27 -6.16
C ARG A 120 11.01 6.42 -4.76
N TYR A 121 11.55 7.33 -3.94
CA TYR A 121 11.00 7.60 -2.60
C TYR A 121 9.52 8.02 -2.61
N ILE A 122 9.05 8.70 -3.67
CA ILE A 122 7.65 9.15 -3.77
C ILE A 122 6.73 7.94 -3.80
N THR A 123 7.04 6.96 -4.66
CA THR A 123 6.29 5.69 -4.74
C THR A 123 6.33 4.95 -3.41
N MET A 124 7.49 4.85 -2.78
CA MET A 124 7.66 4.13 -1.51
C MET A 124 6.82 4.78 -0.40
N VAL A 125 6.93 6.10 -0.22
CA VAL A 125 6.21 6.82 0.83
C VAL A 125 4.70 6.79 0.59
N ALA A 126 4.23 7.07 -0.63
CA ALA A 126 2.81 7.06 -0.96
C ALA A 126 2.19 5.66 -0.75
N THR A 127 2.90 4.61 -1.13
CA THR A 127 2.45 3.22 -0.96
C THR A 127 2.39 2.82 0.52
N MET A 128 3.39 3.19 1.32
CA MET A 128 3.41 2.88 2.76
C MET A 128 2.39 3.69 3.56
N VAL A 129 2.16 4.95 3.18
CA VAL A 129 1.09 5.77 3.78
C VAL A 129 -0.27 5.10 3.58
N MET A 130 -0.52 4.56 2.39
CA MET A 130 -1.73 3.78 2.10
C MET A 130 -1.74 2.44 2.85
N ALA A 131 -0.73 1.57 2.68
CA ALA A 131 -0.72 0.21 3.24
C ALA A 131 -0.84 0.18 4.76
N TRP A 132 0.00 0.96 5.45
CA TRP A 132 0.03 0.95 6.91
C TRP A 132 -1.07 1.85 7.49
N GLY A 133 -1.31 3.00 6.87
CA GLY A 133 -2.38 3.90 7.31
C GLY A 133 -3.76 3.28 7.15
N ASP A 134 -4.18 3.04 5.91
CA ASP A 134 -5.55 2.61 5.58
C ASP A 134 -5.84 1.20 6.12
N GLY A 135 -4.83 0.32 6.03
CA GLY A 135 -4.88 -1.03 6.61
C GLY A 135 -5.20 -1.03 8.11
N VAL A 136 -4.69 -0.05 8.86
CA VAL A 136 -4.88 0.04 10.32
C VAL A 136 -6.05 0.94 10.71
N ALA A 137 -6.38 1.96 9.91
CA ALA A 137 -7.48 2.90 10.14
C ALA A 137 -8.83 2.20 10.34
N SER A 138 -9.05 1.07 9.66
CA SER A 138 -10.26 0.25 9.80
C SER A 138 -10.13 -0.93 10.79
N LEU A 139 -8.94 -1.12 11.38
CA LEU A 139 -8.63 -2.21 12.30
C LEU A 139 -8.75 -1.75 13.76
N ILE A 140 -8.03 -0.69 14.15
CA ILE A 140 -7.99 -0.21 15.54
C ILE A 140 -9.37 0.14 16.07
N PRO A 141 -10.26 0.84 15.33
CA PRO A 141 -11.60 1.16 15.81
C PRO A 141 -12.42 -0.05 16.29
N LYS A 142 -12.17 -1.25 15.76
CA LYS A 142 -12.91 -2.46 16.14
C LYS A 142 -12.62 -2.94 17.57
N TYR A 143 -11.49 -2.54 18.13
CA TYR A 143 -11.05 -2.92 19.47
C TYR A 143 -11.34 -1.85 20.53
N LEU A 144 -11.90 -0.71 20.11
CA LEU A 144 -12.22 0.41 21.01
C LEU A 144 -13.67 0.31 21.50
N LYS A 145 -13.86 0.57 22.81
CA LYS A 145 -15.18 0.52 23.46
C LYS A 145 -16.06 1.73 23.12
N LYS A 146 -15.46 2.87 22.76
CA LYS A 146 -16.14 4.09 22.35
C LYS A 146 -15.52 4.57 21.04
N LEU A 147 -16.38 4.97 20.11
CA LEU A 147 -16.00 5.49 18.80
C LEU A 147 -16.69 6.83 18.59
N HIS A 148 -15.90 7.85 18.25
CA HIS A 148 -16.43 9.16 17.89
C HIS A 148 -16.54 9.21 16.37
N LYS A 149 -17.71 8.83 15.85
CA LYS A 149 -18.00 8.90 14.41
C LYS A 149 -18.17 10.35 13.97
N TYR A 150 -17.79 10.63 12.72
CA TYR A 150 -18.15 11.91 12.11
C TYR A 150 -19.67 12.01 11.92
N PRO A 151 -20.26 13.21 12.00
CA PRO A 151 -21.72 13.38 11.91
C PRO A 151 -22.34 12.90 10.58
N TRP A 152 -21.54 12.82 9.52
CA TRP A 152 -22.00 12.57 8.15
C TRP A 152 -21.50 11.27 7.52
N CYS A 153 -20.73 10.43 8.25
CA CYS A 153 -20.20 9.19 7.69
C CYS A 153 -19.87 8.13 8.74
N ASP A 154 -19.54 6.92 8.28
CA ASP A 154 -19.17 5.79 9.15
C ASP A 154 -17.72 5.81 9.64
N LYS A 155 -16.93 6.84 9.28
CA LYS A 155 -15.55 6.99 9.76
C LYS A 155 -15.53 7.58 11.16
N SER A 156 -14.47 7.28 11.91
CA SER A 156 -14.29 7.76 13.28
C SER A 156 -13.00 8.55 13.45
N ILE A 157 -12.99 9.44 14.44
CA ILE A 157 -11.81 10.21 14.84
C ILE A 157 -10.66 9.27 15.19
N GLU A 158 -10.95 8.15 15.88
CA GLU A 158 -9.94 7.16 16.23
C GLU A 158 -9.37 6.44 14.99
N GLY A 159 -10.19 6.25 13.95
CA GLY A 159 -9.75 5.72 12.66
C GLY A 159 -8.79 6.69 11.97
N SER A 160 -9.14 7.98 11.89
CA SER A 160 -8.28 9.01 11.31
C SER A 160 -6.99 9.23 12.12
N LEU A 161 -7.03 9.13 13.45
CA LEU A 161 -5.83 9.21 14.28
C LEU A 161 -4.93 7.99 14.05
N SER A 162 -5.53 6.81 13.91
CA SER A 162 -4.80 5.58 13.56
C SER A 162 -4.15 5.69 12.19
N MET A 163 -4.89 6.19 11.19
CA MET A 163 -4.38 6.51 9.85
C MET A 163 -3.14 7.41 9.96
N LEU A 164 -3.27 8.56 10.63
CA LEU A 164 -2.19 9.54 10.76
C LEU A 164 -0.91 8.94 11.38
N LEU A 165 -1.05 8.18 12.48
CA LEU A 165 0.08 7.59 13.19
C LEU A 165 0.77 6.51 12.36
N PHE A 166 0.01 5.57 11.79
CA PHE A 166 0.60 4.46 11.03
C PHE A 166 1.10 4.89 9.66
N SER A 167 0.45 5.87 9.02
CA SER A 167 0.99 6.54 7.83
C SER A 167 2.30 7.27 8.14
N LEU A 168 2.43 7.92 9.31
CA LEU A 168 3.67 8.57 9.71
C LEU A 168 4.80 7.53 9.89
N PHE A 169 4.54 6.41 10.58
CA PHE A 169 5.54 5.35 10.72
C PHE A 169 5.93 4.72 9.37
N GLY A 170 4.95 4.42 8.51
CA GLY A 170 5.20 3.88 7.18
C GLY A 170 6.01 4.84 6.31
N ALA A 171 5.68 6.14 6.34
CA ALA A 171 6.40 7.18 5.61
C ALA A 171 7.84 7.35 6.13
N LEU A 172 8.03 7.38 7.45
CA LEU A 172 9.36 7.45 8.07
C LEU A 172 10.23 6.26 7.67
N LEU A 173 9.68 5.04 7.71
CA LEU A 173 10.37 3.82 7.30
C LEU A 173 10.76 3.88 5.82
N ALA A 174 9.79 4.17 4.94
CA ALA A 174 9.99 4.27 3.50
C ALA A 174 11.06 5.30 3.13
N LEU A 175 10.94 6.51 3.67
CA LEU A 175 11.83 7.61 3.33
C LEU A 175 13.23 7.39 3.91
N SER A 176 13.35 6.79 5.11
CA SER A 176 14.65 6.45 5.68
C SER A 176 15.39 5.38 4.87
N ILE A 177 14.68 4.35 4.39
CA ILE A 177 15.24 3.35 3.49
C ILE A 177 15.63 3.99 2.16
N ALA A 178 14.73 4.77 1.54
CA ALA A 178 15.01 5.44 0.28
C ALA A 178 16.25 6.35 0.36
N ASN A 179 16.36 7.12 1.44
CA ASN A 179 17.50 8.01 1.70
C ASN A 179 18.81 7.23 1.91
N SER A 180 18.76 6.08 2.58
CA SER A 180 19.94 5.24 2.83
C SER A 180 20.48 4.55 1.57
N PHE A 181 19.62 4.32 0.58
CA PHE A 181 19.95 3.62 -0.66
C PHE A 181 19.92 4.52 -1.90
N ASN A 182 20.19 5.82 -1.74
CA ASN A 182 20.29 6.80 -2.83
C ASN A 182 19.10 6.71 -3.82
N SER A 183 17.89 6.70 -3.25
CA SER A 183 16.62 6.66 -3.99
C SER A 183 15.84 7.97 -3.81
N THR A 184 16.58 9.05 -3.56
CA THR A 184 16.12 10.40 -3.22
C THR A 184 16.97 11.42 -3.97
N PRO A 185 16.41 12.56 -4.42
CA PRO A 185 17.12 13.56 -5.24
C PRO A 185 18.35 14.16 -4.56
N LYS A 186 18.36 14.14 -3.24
CA LYS A 186 19.49 14.48 -2.38
C LYS A 186 19.44 13.61 -1.13
N VAL A 187 20.52 13.64 -0.35
CA VAL A 187 20.51 13.07 1.00
C VAL A 187 19.74 14.03 1.92
N PHE A 188 18.60 13.59 2.40
CA PHE A 188 17.77 14.34 3.35
C PHE A 188 18.33 14.22 4.77
N LEU A 189 18.28 15.33 5.52
CA LEU A 189 18.58 15.37 6.94
C LEU A 189 17.44 14.72 7.76
N PRO A 190 17.70 14.24 8.99
CA PRO A 190 16.66 13.62 9.83
C PRO A 190 15.41 14.49 10.04
N MET A 191 15.59 15.81 10.13
CA MET A 191 14.47 16.74 10.27
C MET A 191 13.65 16.88 8.97
N GLU A 192 14.30 16.87 7.81
CA GLU A 192 13.61 16.87 6.50
C GLU A 192 12.80 15.58 6.34
N ILE A 193 13.38 14.42 6.71
CA ILE A 193 12.67 13.12 6.69
C ILE A 193 11.41 13.18 7.55
N LEU A 194 11.50 13.72 8.77
CA LEU A 194 10.35 13.86 9.67
C LEU A 194 9.28 14.79 9.08
N MET A 195 9.67 15.95 8.56
CA MET A 195 8.73 16.93 8.01
C MET A 195 8.01 16.42 6.77
N ILE A 196 8.75 15.79 5.84
CA ILE A 196 8.19 15.19 4.63
C ILE A 196 7.24 14.05 4.99
N SER A 197 7.63 13.20 5.95
CA SER A 197 6.79 12.07 6.41
C SER A 197 5.52 12.55 7.10
N LEU A 198 5.60 13.62 7.89
CA LEU A 198 4.44 14.25 8.53
C LEU A 198 3.50 14.89 7.51
N LEU A 199 4.03 15.58 6.52
CA LEU A 199 3.22 16.12 5.42
C LEU A 199 2.50 15.00 4.67
N ALA A 200 3.23 13.94 4.31
CA ALA A 200 2.66 12.78 3.61
C ALA A 200 1.56 12.10 4.44
N SER A 201 1.76 11.93 5.75
CA SER A 201 0.75 11.30 6.61
C SER A 201 -0.50 12.17 6.80
N ILE A 202 -0.34 13.50 6.92
CA ILE A 202 -1.48 14.43 6.97
C ILE A 202 -2.27 14.38 5.67
N VAL A 203 -1.59 14.47 4.52
CA VAL A 203 -2.24 14.42 3.20
C VAL A 203 -2.96 13.09 3.01
N GLY A 204 -2.31 11.97 3.34
CA GLY A 204 -2.94 10.66 3.28
C GLY A 204 -4.17 10.54 4.17
N THR A 205 -4.11 11.07 5.39
CA THR A 205 -5.23 11.08 6.34
C THR A 205 -6.39 11.94 5.85
N VAL A 206 -6.10 13.11 5.28
CA VAL A 206 -7.13 13.99 4.70
C VAL A 206 -7.75 13.35 3.47
N ALA A 207 -6.95 12.76 2.58
CA ALA A 207 -7.44 12.05 1.40
C ALA A 207 -8.30 10.84 1.79
N GLU A 208 -7.91 10.09 2.82
CA GLU A 208 -8.71 9.02 3.41
C GLU A 208 -10.01 9.62 3.93
N ALA A 209 -9.97 10.62 4.81
CA ALA A 209 -11.16 11.20 5.43
C ALA A 209 -12.17 11.74 4.39
N ILE A 210 -11.71 12.29 3.27
CA ILE A 210 -12.55 12.78 2.16
C ILE A 210 -13.13 11.64 1.32
N SER A 211 -12.40 10.53 1.19
CA SER A 211 -12.83 9.34 0.42
C SER A 211 -13.98 8.61 1.13
N MET A 212 -15.18 9.16 0.98
CA MET A 212 -16.43 8.73 1.62
C MET A 212 -17.48 8.29 0.58
N GLY A 213 -18.46 7.50 1.04
CA GLY A 213 -19.62 7.10 0.23
C GLY A 213 -19.24 6.26 -1.00
N ALA A 214 -19.74 6.63 -2.18
CA ALA A 214 -19.51 5.90 -3.43
C ALA A 214 -18.04 5.85 -3.88
N ILE A 215 -17.22 6.80 -3.45
CA ILE A 215 -15.81 6.93 -3.84
C ILE A 215 -14.89 6.08 -2.95
N ARG A 216 -15.41 5.52 -1.85
CA ARG A 216 -14.63 4.67 -0.92
C ARG A 216 -13.88 3.55 -1.63
N HIS A 217 -14.44 2.96 -2.67
CA HIS A 217 -13.81 1.89 -3.46
C HIS A 217 -12.50 2.32 -4.17
N PHE A 218 -12.28 3.62 -4.32
CA PHE A 218 -11.13 4.23 -4.99
C PHE A 218 -10.16 4.90 -3.99
N ASP A 219 -10.29 4.62 -2.69
CA ASP A 219 -9.30 4.98 -1.66
C ASP A 219 -7.89 4.51 -2.05
N ASN A 220 -7.81 3.31 -2.61
CA ASN A 220 -6.60 2.68 -3.13
C ASN A 220 -5.93 3.46 -4.28
N PHE A 221 -6.62 4.41 -4.91
CA PHE A 221 -6.04 5.35 -5.89
C PHE A 221 -5.88 6.75 -5.29
N SER A 222 -6.92 7.27 -4.67
CA SER A 222 -6.98 8.65 -4.19
C SER A 222 -5.95 8.94 -3.10
N VAL A 223 -5.77 8.05 -2.13
CA VAL A 223 -4.78 8.23 -1.04
C VAL A 223 -3.35 8.27 -1.58
N PRO A 224 -2.84 7.21 -2.26
CA PRO A 224 -1.45 7.22 -2.72
C PRO A 224 -1.19 8.29 -3.77
N PHE A 225 -2.11 8.56 -4.70
CA PHE A 225 -1.89 9.61 -5.70
C PHE A 225 -1.92 11.01 -5.11
N SER A 226 -2.75 11.28 -4.09
CA SER A 226 -2.73 12.58 -3.41
C SER A 226 -1.39 12.82 -2.71
N VAL A 227 -0.88 11.79 -2.02
CA VAL A 227 0.44 11.85 -1.37
C VAL A 227 1.54 12.02 -2.41
N ALA A 228 1.53 11.21 -3.47
CA ALA A 228 2.53 11.27 -4.53
C ALA A 228 2.54 12.64 -5.23
N LEU A 229 1.38 13.22 -5.51
CA LEU A 229 1.24 14.55 -6.11
C LEU A 229 1.86 15.62 -5.21
N VAL A 230 1.53 15.62 -3.91
CA VAL A 230 2.09 16.63 -2.98
C VAL A 230 3.60 16.47 -2.85
N LEU A 231 4.12 15.26 -2.77
CA LEU A 231 5.56 15.02 -2.70
C LEU A 231 6.29 15.42 -3.99
N TYR A 232 5.67 15.18 -5.15
CA TYR A 232 6.20 15.62 -6.44
C TYR A 232 6.22 17.14 -6.59
N LEU A 233 5.19 17.84 -6.09
CA LEU A 233 5.18 19.29 -6.06
C LEU A 233 6.23 19.84 -5.08
N LEU A 234 6.40 19.18 -3.94
CA LEU A 234 7.39 19.55 -2.93
C LEU A 234 8.83 19.38 -3.43
N GLU A 235 9.09 18.33 -4.21
CA GLU A 235 10.42 18.05 -4.80
C GLU A 235 10.97 19.23 -5.61
N LYS A 236 10.10 19.98 -6.30
CA LYS A 236 10.51 21.17 -7.08
C LYS A 236 11.08 22.33 -6.25
N PHE A 237 10.96 22.26 -4.93
CA PHE A 237 11.46 23.28 -4.01
C PHE A 237 12.79 22.89 -3.35
N PHE A 238 13.35 21.73 -3.68
CA PHE A 238 14.59 21.21 -3.09
C PHE A 238 15.71 20.97 -4.10
#